data_AF-A0A938VYQ1-F1
#
_entry.id   AF-A0A938VYQ1-F1
#
_cell.length_a   1.000
_cell.length_b   1.000
_cell.length_c   1.000
_cell.angle_alpha   90.00
_cell.angle_beta   90.00
_cell.angle_gamma   90.00
#
_symmetry.space_group_name_H-M   'P 1'
#
loop_
_entity.id
_entity.type
_entity.pdbx_description
1 polymer ?
#
loop_
_entity_poly.entity_id
_entity_poly.type
_entity_poly.pdbx_seq_one_letter_code
_entity_poly.pdbx_strand_id
1 'polypeptide(L)'
;MRRFPLLLVWVMTLGMILAACRPVSTSKNQTCDTLLATPLQAHVGQTTTLEEFIDAVEKTYGIPHATISTNSRDSGGWFASWDQDGLKYGVLSRNGRTVDQIGIEYELNGVTVGQFLDCTHSPPEWYWAAYGSNPPITGIRYAFDLYFPAEGLVATGTGSDHRQQTPPPLTNKSVISRVFIGVRDSLPALYQQRWGNALEDVRTSLRPVPWSGSLEAVRFVEDREMGW
;
A
#
# COMPACT_ATOMS: atom_id res chain seq x y z
N MET A 1 26.88 54.47 -24.19
CA MET A 1 27.23 53.61 -23.03
C MET A 1 25.98 53.35 -22.20
N ARG A 2 25.87 52.14 -21.61
CA ARG A 2 24.81 51.63 -20.69
C ARG A 2 23.54 51.03 -21.32
N ARG A 3 23.65 49.77 -21.79
CA ARG A 3 22.54 48.81 -22.03
C ARG A 3 22.82 47.41 -21.42
N PHE A 4 23.56 47.34 -20.32
CA PHE A 4 23.98 46.07 -19.73
C PHE A 4 23.28 45.60 -18.43
N PRO A 5 22.54 46.42 -17.64
CA PRO A 5 22.02 45.93 -16.37
C PRO A 5 20.73 45.10 -16.50
N LEU A 6 19.94 45.31 -17.56
CA LEU A 6 18.66 44.58 -17.73
C LEU A 6 18.86 43.11 -18.09
N LEU A 7 19.88 42.81 -18.92
CA LEU A 7 20.13 41.44 -19.37
C LEU A 7 20.55 40.52 -18.22
N LEU A 8 21.25 41.05 -17.21
CA LEU A 8 21.69 40.29 -16.04
C LEU A 8 20.50 39.86 -15.15
N VAL A 9 19.51 40.74 -15.01
CA VAL A 9 18.31 40.46 -14.21
C VAL A 9 17.49 39.35 -14.85
N TRP A 10 17.28 39.40 -16.17
CA TRP A 10 16.55 38.36 -16.91
C TRP A 10 17.22 37.00 -16.88
N VAL A 11 18.56 36.94 -16.92
CA VAL A 11 19.30 35.67 -16.81
C VAL A 11 19.21 35.09 -15.40
N MET A 12 19.24 35.92 -14.35
CA MET A 12 19.06 35.44 -12.96
C MET A 12 17.64 34.94 -12.68
N THR A 13 16.59 35.62 -13.15
CA THR A 13 15.22 35.12 -12.98
C THR A 13 14.98 33.86 -13.79
N LEU A 14 15.49 33.74 -15.02
CA LEU A 14 15.35 32.51 -15.81
C LEU A 14 16.11 31.33 -15.17
N GLY A 15 17.29 31.57 -14.60
CA GLY A 15 18.05 30.56 -13.84
C GLY A 15 17.34 30.11 -12.55
N MET A 16 16.68 31.02 -11.83
CA MET A 16 15.88 30.67 -10.65
C MET A 16 14.60 29.91 -11.00
N ILE A 17 13.94 30.22 -12.11
CA ILE A 17 12.76 29.49 -12.59
C ILE A 17 13.15 28.06 -13.02
N LEU A 18 14.30 27.89 -13.70
CA LEU A 18 14.81 26.57 -14.07
C LEU A 18 15.30 25.74 -12.86
N ALA A 19 15.78 26.38 -11.79
CA ALA A 19 16.15 25.69 -10.55
C ALA A 19 14.92 25.28 -9.70
N ALA A 20 13.80 26.01 -9.81
CA ALA A 20 12.52 25.65 -9.20
C ALA A 20 11.76 24.57 -10.00
N CYS A 21 12.04 24.44 -11.30
CA CYS A 21 11.62 23.32 -12.14
C CYS A 21 12.58 22.12 -12.06
N ARG A 22 13.14 21.81 -10.88
CA ARG A 22 13.70 20.47 -10.67
C ARG A 22 12.55 19.47 -10.77
N PRO A 23 12.65 18.42 -11.59
CA PRO A 23 11.64 17.37 -11.60
C PRO A 23 11.55 16.79 -10.18
N VAL A 24 10.37 16.94 -9.57
CA VAL A 24 9.97 16.16 -8.39
C VAL A 24 9.74 14.73 -8.89
N SER A 25 10.82 14.00 -9.11
CA SER A 25 10.78 12.57 -9.38
C SER A 25 12.18 12.00 -9.32
N THR A 26 12.82 12.05 -8.14
CA THR A 26 13.60 10.89 -7.74
C THR A 26 12.60 9.79 -7.43
N SER A 27 12.07 9.12 -8.46
CA SER A 27 11.57 7.77 -8.30
C SER A 27 12.80 6.95 -7.92
N LYS A 28 13.12 6.89 -6.62
CA LYS A 28 14.07 5.91 -6.13
C LYS A 28 13.54 4.57 -6.66
N ASN A 29 14.36 3.84 -7.40
CA ASN A 29 14.00 2.48 -7.82
C ASN A 29 13.75 1.69 -6.53
N GLN A 30 12.49 1.55 -6.15
CA GLN A 30 12.09 0.77 -4.99
C GLN A 30 12.43 -0.68 -5.29
N THR A 31 13.19 -1.30 -4.39
CA THR A 31 13.52 -2.72 -4.53
C THR A 31 12.33 -3.56 -4.11
N CYS A 32 12.26 -4.81 -4.56
CA CYS A 32 11.22 -5.73 -4.09
C CYS A 32 11.26 -5.93 -2.57
N ASP A 33 12.44 -5.88 -1.96
CA ASP A 33 12.59 -5.92 -0.50
C ASP A 33 11.91 -4.73 0.18
N THR A 34 12.02 -3.54 -0.41
CA THR A 34 11.33 -2.33 0.08
C THR A 34 9.83 -2.45 -0.13
N LEU A 35 9.38 -2.88 -1.31
CA LEU A 35 7.97 -2.98 -1.66
C LEU A 35 7.22 -4.01 -0.82
N LEU A 36 7.87 -5.13 -0.47
CA LEU A 36 7.25 -6.25 0.23
C LEU A 36 7.68 -6.35 1.69
N ALA A 37 8.48 -5.41 2.20
CA ALA A 37 9.15 -5.50 3.50
C ALA A 37 9.77 -6.89 3.74
N THR A 38 10.35 -7.50 2.69
CA THR A 38 10.84 -8.89 2.68
C THR A 38 11.66 -9.25 3.93
N PRO A 39 12.61 -8.42 4.40
CA PRO A 39 13.42 -8.76 5.56
C PRO A 39 12.63 -8.89 6.87
N LEU A 40 11.48 -8.20 6.98
CA LEU A 40 10.65 -8.21 8.19
C LEU A 40 9.53 -9.24 8.15
N GLN A 41 9.21 -9.82 6.98
CA GLN A 41 8.12 -10.80 6.87
C GLN A 41 8.30 -12.00 7.80
N ALA A 42 9.54 -12.42 8.05
CA ALA A 42 9.85 -13.54 8.93
C ALA A 42 9.41 -13.32 10.40
N HIS A 43 9.16 -12.07 10.81
CA HIS A 43 8.67 -11.76 12.15
C HIS A 43 7.15 -11.92 12.28
N VAL A 44 6.40 -11.94 11.16
CA VAL A 44 4.94 -12.09 11.22
C VAL A 44 4.58 -13.47 11.76
N GLY A 45 3.69 -13.49 12.76
CA GLY A 45 3.31 -14.69 13.52
C GLY A 45 4.34 -15.13 14.57
N GLN A 46 5.50 -14.49 14.69
CA GLN A 46 6.50 -14.81 15.69
C GLN A 46 6.25 -14.07 17.01
N THR A 47 6.62 -14.71 18.11
CA THR A 47 6.64 -14.08 19.42
C THR A 47 7.81 -13.09 19.50
N THR A 48 7.52 -11.82 19.77
CA THR A 48 8.52 -10.76 19.90
C THR A 48 7.95 -9.64 20.77
N THR A 49 8.83 -8.97 21.50
CA THR A 49 8.51 -7.70 22.17
C THR A 49 8.55 -6.53 21.18
N LEU A 50 8.02 -5.38 21.59
CA LEU A 50 8.07 -4.15 20.81
C LEU A 50 9.54 -3.73 20.60
N GLU A 51 10.34 -3.73 21.65
CA GLU A 51 11.74 -3.32 21.63
C GLU A 51 12.58 -4.22 20.71
N GLU A 52 12.42 -5.54 20.79
CA GLU A 52 13.12 -6.49 19.89
C GLU A 52 12.73 -6.26 18.42
N PHE A 53 11.46 -5.93 18.15
CA PHE A 53 11.03 -5.64 16.79
C PHE A 53 11.60 -4.30 16.29
N ILE A 54 11.65 -3.29 17.15
CA ILE A 54 12.28 -1.99 16.82
C ILE A 54 13.77 -2.18 16.49
N ASP A 55 14.49 -2.99 17.27
CA ASP A 55 15.90 -3.31 16.98
C ASP A 55 16.05 -4.00 15.61
N ALA A 56 15.10 -4.87 15.24
CA ALA A 56 15.07 -5.50 13.93
C ALA A 56 14.82 -4.48 12.79
N VAL A 57 13.93 -3.51 13.00
CA VAL A 57 13.67 -2.41 12.05
C VAL A 57 14.92 -1.53 11.89
N GLU A 58 15.55 -1.10 12.99
CA GLU A 58 16.77 -0.30 12.99
C GLU A 58 17.90 -1.03 12.24
N LYS A 59 18.10 -2.32 12.51
CA LYS A 59 19.10 -3.14 11.82
C LYS A 59 18.81 -3.30 10.32
N THR A 60 17.53 -3.44 9.96
CA THR A 60 17.11 -3.69 8.57
C THR A 60 17.25 -2.43 7.71
N TYR A 61 16.83 -1.28 8.22
CA TYR A 61 16.75 -0.05 7.44
C TYR A 61 17.82 0.98 7.79
N GLY A 62 18.61 0.76 8.84
CA GLY A 62 19.62 1.70 9.31
C GLY A 62 19.04 3.01 9.84
N ILE A 63 17.79 2.97 10.32
CA ILE A 63 17.09 4.14 10.87
C ILE A 63 17.20 4.17 12.39
N PRO A 64 17.37 5.34 13.04
CA PRO A 64 17.46 5.42 14.49
C PRO A 64 16.14 5.06 15.16
N HIS A 65 16.18 4.35 16.30
CA HIS A 65 15.02 4.10 17.17
C HIS A 65 14.11 5.34 17.33
N ALA A 66 14.69 6.52 17.57
CA ALA A 66 13.94 7.77 17.80
C ALA A 66 13.04 8.21 16.63
N THR A 67 13.22 7.65 15.42
CA THR A 67 12.37 7.91 14.25
C THR A 67 11.18 6.95 14.13
N ILE A 68 11.15 5.91 14.95
CA ILE A 68 10.07 4.92 14.98
C ILE A 68 9.03 5.40 16.00
N SER A 69 7.82 5.67 15.52
CA SER A 69 6.70 6.08 16.36
C SER A 69 6.03 4.86 16.95
N THR A 70 5.83 4.84 18.27
CA THR A 70 5.23 3.70 18.98
C THR A 70 3.99 4.12 19.76
N ASN A 71 2.97 3.27 19.75
CA ASN A 71 1.77 3.43 20.56
C ASN A 71 1.41 2.11 21.24
N SER A 72 1.34 2.10 22.57
CA SER A 72 0.75 1.00 23.34
C SER A 72 -0.77 1.15 23.37
N ARG A 73 -1.48 0.03 23.29
CA ARG A 73 -2.94 -0.03 23.43
C ARG A 73 -3.30 -0.54 24.82
N ASP A 74 -4.42 -0.07 25.37
CA ASP A 74 -4.92 -0.48 26.69
C ASP A 74 -5.13 -2.00 26.82
N SER A 75 -5.33 -2.71 25.71
CA SER A 75 -5.45 -4.16 25.64
C SER A 75 -4.11 -4.91 25.79
N GLY A 76 -3.01 -4.21 26.06
CA GLY A 76 -1.64 -4.77 26.08
C GLY A 76 -1.02 -4.93 24.69
N GLY A 77 -1.73 -4.56 23.63
CA GLY A 77 -1.18 -4.53 22.26
C GLY A 77 -0.24 -3.35 22.03
N TRP A 78 0.50 -3.38 20.93
CA TRP A 78 1.37 -2.30 20.49
C TRP A 78 1.30 -2.11 18.98
N PHE A 79 1.57 -0.88 18.56
CA PHE A 79 1.72 -0.49 17.17
C PHE A 79 3.00 0.32 17.03
N ALA A 80 3.79 0.03 16.00
CA ALA A 80 4.94 0.85 15.63
C ALA A 80 4.86 1.24 14.16
N SER A 81 5.33 2.44 13.82
CA SER A 81 5.35 2.94 12.45
C SER A 81 6.58 3.77 12.16
N TRP A 82 7.05 3.72 10.93
CA TRP A 82 8.23 4.45 10.47
C TRP A 82 8.11 4.78 8.98
N ASP A 83 8.90 5.75 8.54
CA ASP A 83 9.02 6.10 7.13
C ASP A 83 10.36 5.60 6.59
N GLN A 84 10.34 4.93 5.44
CA GLN A 84 11.56 4.51 4.74
C GLN A 84 11.38 4.71 3.24
N ASP A 85 12.33 5.40 2.61
CA ASP A 85 12.33 5.68 1.16
C ASP A 85 11.02 6.28 0.62
N GLY A 86 10.34 7.10 1.43
CA GLY A 86 9.07 7.74 1.07
C GLY A 86 7.86 6.81 1.15
N LEU A 87 8.01 5.64 1.76
CA LEU A 87 6.93 4.72 2.09
C LEU A 87 6.67 4.74 3.59
N LYS A 88 5.40 4.61 3.96
CA LYS A 88 5.02 4.50 5.38
C LYS A 88 4.83 3.04 5.74
N TYR A 89 5.52 2.59 6.77
CA TYR A 89 5.39 1.25 7.29
C TYR A 89 4.71 1.27 8.64
N GLY A 90 3.99 0.20 8.93
CA GLY A 90 3.39 -0.03 10.23
C GLY A 90 3.42 -1.51 10.60
N VAL A 91 3.55 -1.79 11.88
CA VAL A 91 3.46 -3.14 12.45
C VAL A 91 2.46 -3.11 13.60
N LEU A 92 1.64 -4.15 13.72
CA LEU A 92 0.66 -4.28 14.79
C LEU A 92 0.84 -5.61 15.52
N SER A 93 0.82 -5.52 16.85
CA SER A 93 0.55 -6.62 17.76
C SER A 93 -0.70 -6.29 18.59
N ARG A 94 -1.74 -7.10 18.48
CA ARG A 94 -3.03 -6.92 19.17
C ARG A 94 -2.95 -7.36 20.62
N ASN A 95 -2.14 -8.39 20.89
CA ASN A 95 -1.97 -9.02 22.21
C ASN A 95 -0.65 -8.67 22.92
N GLY A 96 0.23 -7.91 22.24
CA GLY A 96 1.52 -7.50 22.76
C GLY A 96 2.63 -8.54 22.68
N ARG A 97 2.34 -9.75 22.18
CA ARG A 97 3.23 -10.90 22.18
C ARG A 97 3.67 -11.32 20.79
N THR A 98 2.78 -11.23 19.81
CA THR A 98 3.02 -11.68 18.44
C THR A 98 2.85 -10.54 17.45
N VAL A 99 3.68 -10.46 16.42
CA VAL A 99 3.41 -9.56 15.28
C VAL A 99 2.29 -10.17 14.47
N ASP A 100 1.13 -9.51 14.43
CA ASP A 100 -0.02 -9.99 13.68
C ASP A 100 0.05 -9.58 12.21
N GLN A 101 0.62 -8.41 11.93
CA GLN A 101 0.66 -7.84 10.59
C GLN A 101 1.74 -6.78 10.43
N ILE A 102 2.19 -6.63 9.19
CA ILE A 102 2.92 -5.46 8.69
C ILE A 102 2.07 -4.82 7.59
N GLY A 103 1.98 -3.50 7.59
CA GLY A 103 1.32 -2.70 6.56
C GLY A 103 2.31 -1.73 5.91
N ILE A 104 2.15 -1.51 4.61
CA ILE A 104 2.96 -0.58 3.83
C ILE A 104 2.01 0.32 3.05
N GLU A 105 2.15 1.63 3.18
CA GLU A 105 1.39 2.62 2.42
C GLU A 105 2.30 3.29 1.40
N TYR A 106 1.87 3.26 0.15
CA TYR A 106 2.65 3.80 -0.97
C TYR A 106 2.38 5.27 -1.27
N GLU A 107 1.34 5.87 -0.66
CA GLU A 107 0.93 7.27 -0.79
C GLU A 107 1.22 7.89 -2.17
N LEU A 108 2.20 8.79 -2.25
CA LEU A 108 2.57 9.55 -3.45
C LEU A 108 3.53 8.79 -4.39
N ASN A 109 4.12 7.69 -3.93
CA ASN A 109 5.06 6.85 -4.67
C ASN A 109 4.34 5.64 -5.28
N GLY A 110 3.20 5.89 -5.93
CA GLY A 110 2.28 4.87 -6.41
C GLY A 110 2.96 3.70 -7.10
N VAL A 111 2.82 2.52 -6.50
CA VAL A 111 3.35 1.26 -7.02
C VAL A 111 2.33 0.68 -7.98
N THR A 112 2.73 0.38 -9.19
CA THR A 112 1.81 -0.22 -10.17
C THR A 112 1.62 -1.71 -9.89
N VAL A 113 0.47 -2.26 -10.28
CA VAL A 113 0.21 -3.70 -10.20
C VAL A 113 1.29 -4.50 -10.92
N GLY A 114 1.77 -4.04 -12.07
CA GLY A 114 2.86 -4.71 -12.79
C GLY A 114 4.14 -4.77 -11.96
N GLN A 115 4.58 -3.64 -11.39
CA GLN A 115 5.77 -3.61 -10.54
C GLN A 115 5.64 -4.48 -9.29
N PHE A 116 4.46 -4.52 -8.68
CA PHE A 116 4.21 -5.36 -7.52
C PHE A 116 4.24 -6.85 -7.89
N LEU A 117 3.60 -7.24 -9.00
CA LEU A 117 3.61 -8.62 -9.49
C LEU A 117 5.00 -9.08 -9.95
N ASP A 118 5.84 -8.17 -10.44
CA ASP A 118 7.25 -8.48 -10.74
C ASP A 118 8.06 -8.78 -9.48
N CYS A 119 7.59 -8.35 -8.30
CA CYS A 119 8.22 -8.59 -7.02
C CYS A 119 7.66 -9.79 -6.26
N THR A 120 6.42 -10.19 -6.52
CA THR A 120 5.86 -11.42 -5.97
C THR A 120 6.40 -12.62 -6.74
N HIS A 121 6.56 -13.76 -6.07
CA HIS A 121 7.07 -14.97 -6.72
C HIS A 121 5.96 -15.76 -7.43
N SER A 122 4.70 -15.37 -7.21
CA SER A 122 3.51 -16.01 -7.74
C SER A 122 2.47 -14.99 -8.22
N PRO A 123 1.56 -15.38 -9.14
CA PRO A 123 0.36 -14.60 -9.38
C PRO A 123 -0.56 -14.63 -8.15
N PRO A 124 -1.51 -13.68 -8.01
CA PRO A 124 -2.51 -13.76 -6.96
C PRO A 124 -3.34 -15.05 -7.12
N GLU A 125 -3.80 -15.59 -5.99
CA GLU A 125 -4.65 -16.78 -5.96
C GLU A 125 -6.13 -16.40 -5.90
N TRP A 126 -6.42 -15.23 -5.33
CA TRP A 126 -7.77 -14.68 -5.21
C TRP A 126 -7.77 -13.19 -5.47
N TYR A 127 -8.92 -12.64 -5.84
CA TYR A 127 -9.10 -11.21 -5.94
C TYR A 127 -10.48 -10.78 -5.47
N TRP A 128 -10.58 -9.53 -5.06
CA TRP A 128 -11.83 -8.83 -4.87
C TRP A 128 -11.77 -7.52 -5.66
N ALA A 129 -12.88 -7.12 -6.28
CA ALA A 129 -12.96 -5.86 -7.01
C ALA A 129 -14.40 -5.34 -6.99
N ALA A 130 -14.58 -4.10 -6.52
CA ALA A 130 -15.88 -3.48 -6.43
C ALA A 130 -15.86 -2.01 -6.85
N TYR A 131 -17.02 -1.50 -7.26
CA TYR A 131 -17.21 -0.10 -7.60
C TYR A 131 -18.64 0.37 -7.28
N GLY A 132 -18.84 1.68 -7.27
CA GLY A 132 -20.17 2.27 -7.24
C GLY A 132 -20.11 3.77 -7.01
N SER A 133 -21.20 4.37 -6.52
CA SER A 133 -21.32 5.82 -6.38
C SER A 133 -20.29 6.42 -5.40
N ASN A 134 -19.83 7.63 -5.71
CA ASN A 134 -18.83 8.37 -4.93
C ASN A 134 -19.36 9.66 -4.25
N PRO A 135 -20.45 9.63 -3.48
CA PRO A 135 -20.99 10.83 -2.84
C PRO A 135 -19.96 11.45 -1.86
N PRO A 136 -19.89 12.79 -1.73
CA PRO A 136 -20.76 13.80 -2.35
C PRO A 136 -20.37 14.17 -3.79
N ILE A 137 -19.33 13.56 -4.36
CA ILE A 137 -18.83 13.92 -5.68
C ILE A 137 -19.57 13.11 -6.76
N THR A 138 -19.73 13.69 -7.94
CA THR A 138 -20.22 12.93 -9.10
C THR A 138 -19.17 11.90 -9.57
N GLY A 139 -19.65 10.81 -10.16
CA GLY A 139 -18.83 9.72 -10.70
C GLY A 139 -18.82 8.47 -9.82
N ILE A 140 -17.80 7.64 -10.01
CA ILE A 140 -17.65 6.36 -9.31
C ILE A 140 -16.36 6.32 -8.49
N ARG A 141 -16.39 5.53 -7.42
CA ARG A 141 -15.21 5.05 -6.73
C ARG A 141 -15.10 3.56 -6.97
N TYR A 142 -13.87 3.07 -7.02
CA TYR A 142 -13.57 1.66 -7.21
C TYR A 142 -12.42 1.24 -6.31
N ALA A 143 -12.39 -0.04 -6.00
CA ALA A 143 -11.35 -0.65 -5.19
C ALA A 143 -11.12 -2.08 -5.65
N PHE A 144 -9.91 -2.56 -5.45
CA PHE A 144 -9.56 -3.95 -5.67
C PHE A 144 -8.55 -4.42 -4.63
N ASP A 145 -8.60 -5.71 -4.34
CA ASP A 145 -7.60 -6.42 -3.55
C ASP A 145 -7.11 -7.62 -4.34
N LEU A 146 -5.80 -7.82 -4.36
CA LEU A 146 -5.13 -9.01 -4.87
C LEU A 146 -4.59 -9.79 -3.68
N TYR A 147 -5.00 -11.04 -3.53
CA TYR A 147 -4.64 -11.89 -2.41
C TYR A 147 -3.63 -12.95 -2.85
N PHE A 148 -2.55 -13.08 -2.07
CA PHE A 148 -1.51 -14.09 -2.23
C PHE A 148 -1.39 -14.87 -0.91
N PRO A 149 -2.38 -15.71 -0.55
CA PRO A 149 -2.36 -16.50 0.68
C PRO A 149 -1.04 -17.25 0.92
N ALA A 150 -0.46 -17.90 -0.08
CA ALA A 150 0.82 -18.62 0.05
C ALA A 150 1.99 -17.71 0.46
N GLU A 151 1.95 -16.43 0.06
CA GLU A 151 2.96 -15.43 0.45
C GLU A 151 2.55 -14.64 1.70
N GLY A 152 1.28 -14.73 2.12
CA GLY A 152 0.72 -13.96 3.24
C GLY A 152 0.46 -12.50 2.88
N LEU A 153 0.20 -12.18 1.61
CA LEU A 153 0.10 -10.80 1.12
C LEU A 153 -1.31 -10.43 0.66
N VAL A 154 -1.70 -9.19 0.90
CA VAL A 154 -2.86 -8.54 0.27
C VAL A 154 -2.43 -7.19 -0.28
N ALA A 155 -2.53 -7.00 -1.58
CA ALA A 155 -2.29 -5.71 -2.23
C ALA A 155 -3.62 -5.03 -2.54
N THR A 156 -3.83 -3.84 -1.99
CA THR A 156 -5.05 -3.05 -2.14
C THR A 156 -4.79 -1.86 -3.06
N GLY A 157 -5.69 -1.63 -4.01
CA GLY A 157 -5.74 -0.41 -4.79
C GLY A 157 -7.11 0.24 -4.71
N THR A 158 -7.14 1.57 -4.71
CA THR A 158 -8.36 2.37 -4.71
C THR A 158 -8.25 3.49 -5.73
N GLY A 159 -9.39 3.93 -6.25
CA GLY A 159 -9.45 5.05 -7.16
C GLY A 159 -10.83 5.64 -7.28
N SER A 160 -10.89 6.81 -7.90
CA SER A 160 -12.14 7.50 -8.22
C SER A 160 -12.04 8.13 -9.60
N ASP A 161 -13.16 8.13 -10.31
CA ASP A 161 -13.29 8.81 -11.59
C ASP A 161 -14.60 9.58 -11.62
N HIS A 162 -14.51 10.90 -11.76
CA HIS A 162 -15.65 11.81 -11.76
C HIS A 162 -16.43 11.85 -13.07
N ARG A 163 -15.87 11.29 -14.15
CA ARG A 163 -16.43 11.34 -15.50
C ARG A 163 -16.94 9.98 -15.97
N GLN A 164 -16.39 8.89 -15.46
CA GLN A 164 -16.82 7.54 -15.81
C GLN A 164 -17.95 7.04 -14.91
N GLN A 165 -18.87 6.26 -15.50
CA GLN A 165 -19.96 5.59 -14.78
C GLN A 165 -19.68 4.09 -14.56
N THR A 166 -18.57 3.60 -15.10
CA THR A 166 -18.12 2.20 -15.02
C THR A 166 -16.64 2.17 -14.63
N PRO A 167 -16.20 1.20 -13.83
CA PRO A 167 -14.83 1.18 -13.33
C PRO A 167 -13.86 0.95 -14.49
N PRO A 168 -12.66 1.56 -14.45
CA PRO A 168 -11.62 1.25 -15.41
C PRO A 168 -11.20 -0.22 -15.26
N PRO A 169 -10.72 -0.87 -16.34
CA PRO A 169 -10.18 -2.22 -16.23
C PRO A 169 -8.98 -2.25 -15.29
N LEU A 170 -8.80 -3.37 -14.59
CA LEU A 170 -7.57 -3.63 -13.85
C LEU A 170 -6.46 -3.96 -14.85
N THR A 171 -5.34 -3.24 -14.79
CA THR A 171 -4.20 -3.41 -15.70
C THR A 171 -2.89 -3.35 -14.94
N ASN A 172 -1.78 -3.70 -15.59
CA ASN A 172 -0.44 -3.52 -15.01
C ASN A 172 -0.13 -2.08 -14.58
N LYS A 173 -0.86 -1.08 -15.09
CA LYS A 173 -0.69 0.33 -14.74
C LYS A 173 -1.59 0.80 -13.60
N SER A 174 -2.54 -0.04 -13.17
CA SER A 174 -3.38 0.25 -12.01
C SER A 174 -2.49 0.40 -10.77
N VAL A 175 -2.84 1.33 -9.89
CA VAL A 175 -2.00 1.68 -8.73
C VAL A 175 -2.45 0.91 -7.50
N ILE A 176 -1.48 0.32 -6.81
CA ILE A 176 -1.61 -0.21 -5.46
C ILE A 176 -1.31 0.93 -4.49
N SER A 177 -2.19 1.13 -3.52
CA SER A 177 -2.06 2.18 -2.51
C SER A 177 -1.54 1.62 -1.18
N ARG A 178 -1.81 0.34 -0.90
CA ARG A 178 -1.39 -0.31 0.34
C ARG A 178 -1.09 -1.78 0.12
N VAL A 179 -0.10 -2.29 0.86
CA VAL A 179 0.15 -3.72 1.01
C VAL A 179 0.01 -4.11 2.47
N PHE A 180 -0.58 -5.26 2.68
CA PHE A 180 -0.70 -5.92 3.96
C PHE A 180 0.04 -7.25 3.92
N ILE A 181 0.76 -7.55 4.99
CA ILE A 181 1.54 -8.76 5.18
C ILE A 181 1.06 -9.39 6.48
N GLY A 182 0.49 -10.58 6.37
CA GLY A 182 -0.03 -11.38 7.48
C GLY A 182 0.56 -12.77 7.51
N VAL A 183 -0.11 -13.69 8.20
CA VAL A 183 0.28 -15.10 8.25
C VAL A 183 -0.06 -15.79 6.93
N ARG A 184 0.82 -16.69 6.47
CA ARG A 184 0.73 -17.42 5.20
C ARG A 184 -0.32 -18.55 5.23
N ASP A 185 -0.59 -19.07 4.03
CA ASP A 185 -1.28 -20.34 3.71
C ASP A 185 -2.79 -20.42 3.94
N SER A 186 -3.46 -19.32 4.32
CA SER A 186 -4.92 -19.34 4.55
C SER A 186 -5.59 -18.03 4.17
N LEU A 187 -6.44 -18.06 3.12
CA LEU A 187 -7.27 -16.91 2.73
C LEU A 187 -8.19 -16.45 3.87
N PRO A 188 -8.97 -17.32 4.55
CA PRO A 188 -9.82 -16.87 5.65
C PRO A 188 -9.05 -16.21 6.78
N ALA A 189 -7.89 -16.75 7.15
CA ALA A 189 -7.05 -16.17 8.20
C ALA A 189 -6.49 -14.81 7.78
N LEU A 190 -5.96 -14.72 6.55
CA LEU A 190 -5.40 -13.48 6.00
C LEU A 190 -6.47 -12.39 5.89
N TYR A 191 -7.67 -12.75 5.43
CA TYR A 191 -8.83 -11.87 5.36
C TYR A 191 -9.21 -11.35 6.75
N GLN A 192 -9.34 -12.25 7.74
CA GLN A 192 -9.70 -11.89 9.10
C GLN A 192 -8.65 -10.99 9.76
N GLN A 193 -7.35 -11.25 9.55
CA GLN A 193 -6.28 -10.40 10.07
C GLN A 193 -6.34 -8.99 9.49
N ARG A 194 -6.54 -8.88 8.17
CA ARG A 194 -6.58 -7.61 7.44
C ARG A 194 -7.82 -6.76 7.76
N TRP A 195 -8.99 -7.39 7.81
CA TRP A 195 -10.28 -6.71 7.84
C TRP A 195 -10.98 -6.78 9.21
N GLY A 196 -10.54 -7.66 10.10
CA GLY A 196 -11.10 -7.82 11.44
C GLY A 196 -12.40 -8.62 11.51
N ASN A 197 -12.93 -9.11 10.39
CA ASN A 197 -14.17 -9.90 10.30
C ASN A 197 -13.90 -11.24 9.65
N ALA A 198 -14.68 -12.26 9.99
CA ALA A 198 -14.60 -13.55 9.33
C ALA A 198 -15.06 -13.41 7.86
N LEU A 199 -14.47 -14.19 6.96
CA LEU A 199 -14.80 -14.13 5.54
C LEU A 199 -16.25 -14.57 5.29
N GLU A 200 -16.76 -15.46 6.13
CA GLU A 200 -18.12 -15.99 6.11
C GLU A 200 -19.16 -14.93 6.44
N ASP A 201 -18.80 -13.88 7.18
CA ASP A 201 -19.69 -12.78 7.55
C ASP A 201 -19.87 -11.77 6.40
N VAL A 202 -19.04 -11.86 5.37
CA VAL A 202 -19.09 -10.98 4.19
C VAL A 202 -20.21 -11.43 3.26
N ARG A 203 -20.96 -10.46 2.73
CA ARG A 203 -21.96 -10.67 1.67
C ARG A 203 -21.35 -11.49 0.53
N THR A 204 -22.01 -12.56 0.09
CA THR A 204 -21.46 -13.50 -0.90
C THR A 204 -20.97 -12.83 -2.19
N SER A 205 -21.66 -11.78 -2.65
CA SER A 205 -21.28 -11.01 -3.85
C SER A 205 -20.00 -10.19 -3.70
N LEU A 206 -19.51 -9.99 -2.47
CA LEU A 206 -18.32 -9.21 -2.15
C LEU A 206 -17.21 -10.04 -1.52
N ARG A 207 -17.34 -11.36 -1.51
CA ARG A 207 -16.22 -12.23 -1.11
C ARG A 207 -15.15 -12.22 -2.20
N PRO A 208 -13.87 -12.37 -1.86
CA PRO A 208 -12.85 -12.66 -2.83
C PRO A 208 -13.21 -13.90 -3.65
N VAL A 209 -12.95 -13.86 -4.94
CA VAL A 209 -13.17 -14.97 -5.89
C VAL A 209 -11.83 -15.49 -6.40
N PRO A 210 -11.76 -16.75 -6.86
CA PRO A 210 -10.50 -17.31 -7.36
C PRO A 210 -9.91 -16.48 -8.50
N TRP A 211 -8.59 -16.41 -8.55
CA TRP A 211 -7.89 -15.71 -9.62
C TRP A 211 -8.23 -16.30 -10.98
N SER A 212 -8.57 -15.42 -11.91
CA SER A 212 -9.00 -15.78 -13.26
C SER A 212 -7.84 -16.02 -14.24
N GLY A 213 -6.59 -15.92 -13.77
CA GLY A 213 -5.38 -16.12 -14.57
C GLY A 213 -4.89 -14.87 -15.31
N SER A 214 -5.63 -13.77 -15.33
CA SER A 214 -5.23 -12.52 -15.99
C SER A 214 -5.92 -11.29 -15.40
N LEU A 215 -5.28 -10.12 -15.50
CA LEU A 215 -5.83 -8.86 -15.02
C LEU A 215 -7.07 -8.44 -15.83
N GLU A 216 -7.08 -8.72 -17.14
CA GLU A 216 -8.16 -8.39 -18.07
C GLU A 216 -9.45 -9.17 -17.78
N ALA A 217 -9.32 -10.31 -17.10
CA ALA A 217 -10.45 -11.14 -16.69
C ALA A 217 -11.02 -10.73 -15.33
N VAL A 218 -10.40 -9.81 -14.59
CA VAL A 218 -10.97 -9.25 -13.35
C VAL A 218 -12.29 -8.54 -13.67
N ARG A 219 -13.31 -8.89 -12.89
CA ARG A 219 -14.64 -8.27 -12.96
C ARG A 219 -14.91 -7.50 -11.68
N PHE A 220 -15.21 -6.22 -11.84
CA PHE A 220 -15.67 -5.37 -10.76
C PHE A 220 -17.17 -5.59 -10.53
N VAL A 221 -17.55 -5.82 -9.28
CA VAL A 221 -18.95 -5.94 -8.87
C VAL A 221 -19.48 -4.57 -8.43
N GLU A 222 -20.70 -4.24 -8.86
CA GLU A 222 -21.36 -3.01 -8.40
C GLU A 222 -21.79 -3.19 -6.93
N ASP A 223 -21.27 -2.36 -6.03
CA ASP A 223 -21.72 -2.27 -4.65
C ASP A 223 -22.51 -0.98 -4.45
N ARG A 224 -23.84 -1.10 -4.42
CA ARG A 224 -24.76 0.02 -4.24
C ARG A 224 -24.87 0.50 -2.81
N GLU A 225 -24.40 -0.31 -1.86
CA GLU A 225 -24.51 -0.01 -0.44
C GLU A 225 -23.28 0.69 0.10
N MET A 226 -22.21 0.85 -0.70
CA MET A 226 -20.84 1.20 -0.26
C MET A 226 -20.81 2.09 1.00
N GLY A 227 -20.88 1.43 2.15
CA GLY A 227 -20.55 1.95 3.45
C GLY A 227 -19.08 1.66 3.63
N TRP A 228 -18.26 2.65 3.31
CA TRP A 228 -16.89 2.69 3.79
C TRP A 228 -16.93 3.21 5.23
#